data_AF-A0A4Q3TWW8-F1
#
_entry.id   AF-A0A4Q3TWW8-F1
#
_cell.length_a   1.000
_cell.length_b   1.000
_cell.length_c   1.000
_cell.angle_alpha   90.00
_cell.angle_beta   90.00
_cell.angle_gamma   90.00
#
_symmetry.space_group_name_H-M   'P 1'
#
loop_
_entity.id
_entity.type
_entity.pdbx_description
1 polymer ?
#
loop_
_entity_poly.entity_id
_entity_poly.type
_entity_poly.pdbx_seq_one_letter_code
_entity_poly.pdbx_strand_id
1 'polypeptide(L)'
;MPAALLLLALAQSAKPEALLYSTMPSLWVNRPEMAMDGDPKTAFRSHYGMEENDSFTVIFTRPVPGKSISVTTGDADGEERLTNAELQISEDGTTFRRAAAFQGGTAKLARSGKPLAAIRIRMNKGKAAPRLIVREIAVDSTPVRALRGPGRPFTDLNGNADLAPWAQRAERQMESFWAETAALLYSKGFVTPNAVHIVYETGPDVTPVAAYGGGKMQVNTAWAKAHPEDTGLTVHEVAHAIQSGGAPGWLVEAVADYIRWARFEPQNFTVRIDAAKATARDPYRTGAAFLAWCENHYDPRLVTKLNDATRFGRYSDALFQSYCGKPIDDLWKEFMADYQKDPKTVLDPPLPASMRPRTLPTASFSLPIEVPYTTVGVFKDGTTFRPNGGFDDGGAAYAAAPLGRSVRANGVTFNLAPAEAANVLIARGQTLKLSGKHKSFWLLGSAIEGSQRDQVITVAYEDGTTTKIEQNFSDWYT
;
A
#
# COMPACT_ATOMS: atom_id res chain seq x y z
N MET A 1 -12.67 21.03 -4.21
CA MET A 1 -11.48 21.91 -4.19
C MET A 1 -10.75 21.72 -2.86
N PRO A 2 -9.41 21.75 -2.82
CA PRO A 2 -8.55 21.99 -3.97
C PRO A 2 -7.50 20.90 -4.22
N ALA A 3 -7.26 20.65 -5.51
CA ALA A 3 -6.01 20.19 -6.09
C ALA A 3 -4.87 21.21 -5.90
N ALA A 4 -4.89 21.96 -4.81
CA ALA A 4 -3.85 22.90 -4.37
C ALA A 4 -3.04 22.33 -3.19
N LEU A 5 -3.42 21.17 -2.63
CA LEU A 5 -2.71 20.60 -1.48
C LEU A 5 -1.47 19.76 -1.86
N LEU A 6 -1.28 19.43 -3.15
CA LEU A 6 -0.03 18.81 -3.62
C LEU A 6 0.99 19.83 -4.19
N LEU A 7 0.71 21.13 -3.99
CA LEU A 7 1.66 22.23 -4.22
C LEU A 7 2.17 22.85 -2.90
N LEU A 8 1.75 22.33 -1.74
CA LEU A 8 2.13 22.82 -0.41
C LEU A 8 2.76 21.71 0.43
N ALA A 9 4.04 21.43 0.15
CA ALA A 9 5.04 20.95 1.12
C ALA A 9 6.41 20.67 0.48
N LEU A 10 6.63 20.97 -0.80
CA LEU A 10 7.98 21.42 -1.18
C LEU A 10 8.10 22.82 -0.61
N ALA A 11 8.69 22.96 0.58
CA ALA A 11 9.40 24.20 0.90
C ALA A 11 10.16 24.56 -0.37
N GLN A 12 9.82 25.68 -1.02
CA GLN A 12 10.51 26.12 -2.23
C GLN A 12 11.99 26.21 -1.86
N SER A 13 12.75 25.16 -2.16
CA SER A 13 14.20 25.21 -2.02
C SER A 13 14.63 26.42 -2.82
N ALA A 14 15.57 27.24 -2.33
CA ALA A 14 15.92 28.46 -3.08
C ALA A 14 16.50 28.13 -4.47
N LYS A 15 17.01 26.89 -4.66
CA LYS A 15 17.69 26.40 -5.86
C LYS A 15 16.79 25.45 -6.69
N PRO A 16 16.92 25.43 -8.03
CA PRO A 16 16.25 24.43 -8.85
C PRO A 16 16.68 23.00 -8.46
N GLU A 17 15.74 22.05 -8.56
CA GLU A 17 15.98 20.62 -8.38
C GLU A 17 15.69 19.88 -9.70
N ALA A 18 16.33 18.74 -9.90
CA ALA A 18 16.14 17.87 -11.05
C ALA A 18 15.33 16.63 -10.62
N LEU A 19 14.06 16.56 -11.01
CA LEU A 19 13.19 15.42 -10.79
C LEU A 19 13.40 14.37 -11.89
N LEU A 20 13.76 13.17 -11.48
CA LEU A 20 14.15 12.07 -12.36
C LEU A 20 13.02 11.05 -12.49
N TYR A 21 12.69 10.72 -13.72
CA TYR A 21 11.58 9.86 -14.10
C TYR A 21 12.08 8.77 -15.04
N SER A 22 11.75 7.52 -14.73
CA SER A 22 12.01 6.39 -15.60
C SER A 22 10.78 5.52 -15.75
N THR A 23 10.50 5.13 -17.00
CA THR A 23 9.51 4.09 -17.32
C THR A 23 10.05 2.69 -17.04
N MET A 24 11.36 2.57 -16.80
CA MET A 24 12.05 1.32 -16.51
C MET A 24 12.35 1.22 -15.01
N PRO A 25 12.23 0.02 -14.42
CA PRO A 25 12.71 -0.22 -13.07
C PRO A 25 14.24 -0.21 -12.99
N SER A 26 14.77 -0.12 -11.77
CA SER A 26 16.20 -0.29 -11.47
C SER A 26 16.37 -0.97 -10.10
N LEU A 27 17.61 -1.27 -9.73
CA LEU A 27 17.94 -1.63 -8.35
C LEU A 27 18.30 -0.37 -7.57
N TRP A 28 18.18 -0.41 -6.24
CA TRP A 28 18.47 0.73 -5.36
C TRP A 28 19.90 1.28 -5.54
N VAL A 29 20.87 0.38 -5.77
CA VAL A 29 22.27 0.74 -6.05
C VAL A 29 22.47 1.45 -7.38
N ASN A 30 21.48 1.36 -8.29
CA ASN A 30 21.46 1.96 -9.62
C ASN A 30 20.22 2.86 -9.81
N ARG A 31 19.72 3.43 -8.71
CA ARG A 31 18.52 4.29 -8.71
C ARG A 31 18.70 5.52 -9.63
N PRO A 32 17.60 6.13 -10.12
CA PRO A 32 17.67 7.23 -11.09
C PRO A 32 18.64 8.35 -10.71
N GLU A 33 18.74 8.70 -9.43
CA GLU A 33 19.61 9.76 -8.90
C GLU A 33 21.08 9.60 -9.28
N MET A 34 21.54 8.36 -9.51
CA MET A 34 22.91 8.05 -9.93
C MET A 34 23.21 8.52 -11.37
N ALA A 35 22.21 9.01 -12.12
CA ALA A 35 22.44 9.62 -13.43
C ALA A 35 22.89 11.08 -13.35
N MET A 36 22.82 11.73 -12.18
CA MET A 36 23.06 13.17 -11.98
C MET A 36 23.71 13.46 -10.62
N ASP A 37 24.51 12.53 -10.09
CA ASP A 37 25.16 12.70 -8.79
C ASP A 37 26.61 13.21 -8.91
N GLY A 38 27.16 13.28 -10.13
CA GLY A 38 28.52 13.75 -10.39
C GLY A 38 29.61 12.76 -9.98
N ASP A 39 29.26 11.52 -9.59
CA ASP A 39 30.24 10.49 -9.26
C ASP A 39 30.49 9.57 -10.47
N PRO A 40 31.69 9.57 -11.07
CA PRO A 40 31.98 8.75 -12.25
C PRO A 40 31.93 7.24 -12.01
N LYS A 41 31.82 6.79 -10.74
CA LYS A 41 31.73 5.38 -10.33
C LYS A 41 30.31 4.87 -10.17
N THR A 42 29.32 5.76 -10.11
CA THR A 42 27.91 5.41 -10.03
C THR A 42 27.28 5.53 -11.42
N ALA A 43 26.11 4.92 -11.57
CA ALA A 43 25.29 5.05 -12.77
C ALA A 43 23.86 4.61 -12.47
N PHE A 44 22.90 5.28 -13.11
CA PHE A 44 21.59 4.66 -13.30
C PHE A 44 21.74 3.47 -14.24
N ARG A 45 21.09 2.35 -13.91
CA ARG A 45 21.04 1.15 -14.73
C ARG A 45 19.63 0.57 -14.67
N SER A 46 18.97 0.49 -15.83
CA SER A 46 17.68 -0.15 -15.93
C SER A 46 17.80 -1.65 -15.64
N HIS A 47 16.78 -2.20 -14.99
CA HIS A 47 16.73 -3.62 -14.64
C HIS A 47 16.49 -4.50 -15.87
N TYR A 48 15.67 -4.01 -16.82
CA TYR A 48 15.41 -4.63 -18.11
C TYR A 48 15.85 -3.73 -19.28
N GLY A 49 15.64 -4.21 -20.51
CA GLY A 49 15.93 -3.47 -21.73
C GLY A 49 15.11 -2.20 -21.86
N MET A 50 15.67 -1.25 -22.62
CA MET A 50 15.00 -0.02 -22.99
C MET A 50 14.40 -0.21 -24.38
N GLU A 51 13.07 -0.20 -24.48
CA GLU A 51 12.35 -0.32 -25.74
C GLU A 51 12.04 1.06 -26.36
N GLU A 52 11.39 1.10 -27.53
CA GLU A 52 11.08 2.35 -28.23
C GLU A 52 10.17 3.30 -27.43
N ASN A 53 9.34 2.73 -26.57
CA ASN A 53 8.36 3.44 -25.77
C ASN A 53 8.89 3.87 -24.40
N ASP A 54 10.06 3.37 -24.02
CA ASP A 54 10.71 3.74 -22.78
C ASP A 54 11.36 5.11 -22.83
N SER A 55 11.52 5.70 -21.65
CA SER A 55 12.26 6.94 -21.50
C SER A 55 12.94 7.07 -20.14
N PHE A 56 13.99 7.88 -20.12
CA PHE A 56 14.51 8.50 -18.91
C PHE A 56 14.37 10.02 -19.05
N THR A 57 13.61 10.65 -18.16
CA THR A 57 13.23 12.06 -18.23
C THR A 57 13.70 12.80 -16.99
N VAL A 58 14.30 13.97 -17.20
CA VAL A 58 14.67 14.93 -16.15
C VAL A 58 13.75 16.14 -16.29
N ILE A 59 13.02 16.50 -15.24
CA ILE A 59 12.22 17.73 -15.17
C ILE A 59 12.82 18.63 -14.10
N PHE A 60 13.11 19.88 -14.46
CA PHE A 60 13.58 20.86 -13.48
C PHE A 60 12.39 21.52 -12.78
N THR A 61 12.43 21.62 -11.45
CA THR A 61 11.37 22.27 -10.67
C THR A 61 11.22 23.76 -11.02
N ARG A 62 12.28 24.36 -11.56
CA ARG A 62 12.29 25.65 -12.25
C ARG A 62 13.21 25.56 -13.47
N PRO A 63 12.87 26.21 -14.61
CA PRO A 63 13.73 26.20 -15.78
C PRO A 63 15.16 26.67 -15.47
N VAL A 64 16.16 25.95 -16.00
CA VAL A 64 17.59 26.21 -15.78
C VAL A 64 18.25 26.75 -17.04
N PRO A 65 19.34 27.54 -16.97
CA PRO A 65 19.99 28.07 -18.18
C PRO A 65 20.39 26.99 -19.20
N GLY A 66 20.99 25.88 -18.73
CA GLY A 66 21.28 24.70 -19.53
C GLY A 66 22.12 24.98 -20.77
N LYS A 67 23.09 25.91 -20.70
CA LYS A 67 23.86 26.39 -21.87
C LYS A 67 24.60 25.28 -22.60
N SER A 68 24.96 24.22 -21.88
CA SER A 68 25.38 22.95 -22.46
C SER A 68 24.73 21.78 -21.72
N ILE A 69 24.54 20.69 -22.45
CA ILE A 69 24.05 19.41 -21.93
C ILE A 69 25.00 18.33 -22.45
N SER A 70 25.44 17.43 -21.58
CA SER A 70 26.16 16.22 -21.95
C SER A 70 25.54 15.03 -21.23
N VAL A 71 25.18 14.00 -21.99
CA VAL A 71 24.73 12.71 -21.44
C VAL A 71 25.74 11.65 -21.84
N THR A 72 26.24 10.91 -20.86
CA THR A 72 27.17 9.80 -21.07
C THR A 72 26.50 8.49 -20.62
N THR A 73 26.53 7.51 -21.52
CA THR A 73 25.93 6.17 -21.32
C THR A 73 26.93 5.05 -21.55
N GLY A 74 26.54 3.84 -21.15
CA GLY A 74 27.39 2.65 -21.13
C GLY A 74 28.03 2.42 -19.77
N ASP A 75 28.57 1.22 -19.53
CA ASP A 75 29.21 0.88 -18.27
C ASP A 75 30.65 1.43 -18.16
N ALA A 76 31.36 1.00 -17.10
CA ALA A 76 32.73 1.42 -16.84
C ALA A 76 33.72 0.93 -17.91
N ASP A 77 33.46 -0.22 -18.51
CA ASP A 77 34.28 -0.83 -19.56
C ASP A 77 33.95 -0.27 -20.95
N GLY A 78 32.84 0.46 -21.06
CA GLY A 78 32.38 1.08 -22.30
C GLY A 78 31.42 0.21 -23.11
N GLU A 79 30.89 -0.85 -22.49
CA GLU A 79 29.86 -1.71 -23.05
C GLU A 79 28.45 -1.13 -22.78
N GLU A 80 27.42 -1.69 -23.43
CA GLU A 80 26.02 -1.23 -23.33
C GLU A 80 25.84 0.29 -23.59
N ARG A 81 26.73 0.89 -24.39
CA ARG A 81 26.63 2.28 -24.84
C ARG A 81 25.37 2.46 -25.65
N LEU A 82 24.60 3.49 -25.30
CA LEU A 82 23.39 3.80 -26.04
C LEU A 82 23.75 4.24 -27.46
N THR A 83 23.22 3.52 -28.44
CA THR A 83 23.30 3.84 -29.87
C THR A 83 21.89 3.85 -30.43
N ASN A 84 21.65 4.58 -31.52
CA ASN A 84 20.31 4.71 -32.11
C ASN A 84 19.25 5.27 -31.14
N ALA A 85 19.68 6.21 -30.31
CA ALA A 85 18.83 6.95 -29.39
C ALA A 85 19.01 8.45 -29.62
N GLU A 86 18.13 9.23 -29.02
CA GLU A 86 18.17 10.67 -29.07
C GLU A 86 18.00 11.32 -27.70
N LEU A 87 18.74 12.41 -27.54
CA LEU A 87 18.53 13.39 -26.51
C LEU A 87 17.48 14.38 -27.02
N GLN A 88 16.37 14.44 -26.31
CA GLN A 88 15.32 15.42 -26.49
C GLN A 88 15.34 16.43 -25.36
N ILE A 89 14.80 17.61 -25.63
CA ILE A 89 14.74 18.72 -24.68
C ILE A 89 13.39 19.43 -24.78
N SER A 90 13.01 20.11 -23.70
CA SER A 90 11.79 20.88 -23.61
C SER A 90 12.04 22.18 -22.85
N GLU A 91 11.55 23.28 -23.40
CA GLU A 91 11.64 24.64 -22.82
C GLU A 91 10.36 25.02 -22.04
N ASP A 92 9.26 24.28 -22.25
CA ASP A 92 7.96 24.46 -21.60
C ASP A 92 7.63 23.34 -20.59
N GLY A 93 8.40 22.25 -20.57
CA GLY A 93 8.22 21.08 -19.73
C GLY A 93 7.26 20.02 -20.30
N THR A 94 6.62 20.31 -21.45
CA THR A 94 5.57 19.46 -22.05
C THR A 94 5.89 19.07 -23.49
N THR A 95 6.41 19.99 -24.28
CA THR A 95 6.73 19.78 -25.70
C THR A 95 8.21 19.42 -25.83
N PHE A 96 8.49 18.17 -26.23
CA PHE A 96 9.84 17.68 -26.43
C PHE A 96 10.23 17.74 -27.91
N ARG A 97 11.42 18.26 -28.19
CA ARG A 97 12.05 18.22 -29.52
C ARG A 97 13.38 17.50 -29.47
N ARG A 98 13.70 16.81 -30.56
CA ARG A 98 15.03 16.23 -30.78
C ARG A 98 16.11 17.31 -30.68
N ALA A 99 17.20 17.02 -29.99
CA ALA A 99 18.27 17.98 -29.72
C ALA A 99 19.66 17.45 -30.11
N ALA A 100 19.96 16.19 -29.81
CA ALA A 100 21.19 15.53 -30.24
C ALA A 100 20.98 14.01 -30.42
N ALA A 101 21.77 13.39 -31.28
CA ALA A 101 21.84 11.93 -31.37
C ALA A 101 22.93 11.39 -30.44
N PHE A 102 22.77 10.17 -29.94
CA PHE A 102 23.84 9.48 -29.23
C PHE A 102 24.88 8.91 -30.21
N GLN A 103 26.14 9.31 -30.04
CA GLN A 103 27.30 8.83 -30.79
C GLN A 103 28.32 8.26 -29.80
N GLY A 104 28.67 6.97 -29.96
CA GLY A 104 29.60 6.30 -29.05
C GLY A 104 29.16 6.37 -27.57
N GLY A 105 27.85 6.28 -27.30
CA GLY A 105 27.29 6.38 -25.95
C GLY A 105 27.19 7.80 -25.40
N THR A 106 27.52 8.83 -26.17
CA THR A 106 27.47 10.22 -25.71
C THR A 106 26.56 11.08 -26.57
N ALA A 107 25.75 11.93 -25.95
CA ALA A 107 25.01 13.00 -26.62
C ALA A 107 25.42 14.33 -26.00
N LYS A 108 25.89 15.28 -26.83
CA LYS A 108 26.27 16.63 -26.41
C LYS A 108 25.47 17.67 -27.16
N LEU A 109 25.14 18.75 -26.47
CA LEU A 109 24.43 19.88 -27.04
C LEU A 109 24.94 21.17 -26.40
N ALA A 110 25.48 22.07 -27.22
CA ALA A 110 25.59 23.48 -26.87
C ALA A 110 24.32 24.20 -27.30
N ARG A 111 23.81 25.12 -26.47
CA ARG A 111 22.63 25.92 -26.81
C ARG A 111 22.76 27.36 -26.33
N SER A 112 22.13 28.23 -27.10
CA SER A 112 21.74 29.59 -26.72
C SER A 112 20.24 29.70 -26.93
N GLY A 113 19.48 30.03 -25.89
CA GLY A 113 18.02 30.04 -25.99
C GLY A 113 17.32 30.22 -24.66
N LYS A 114 16.02 29.91 -24.64
CA LYS A 114 15.21 29.94 -23.42
C LYS A 114 15.76 28.94 -22.39
N PRO A 115 15.56 29.23 -21.08
CA PRO A 115 15.82 28.27 -20.03
C PRO A 115 15.15 26.91 -20.30
N LEU A 116 15.86 25.85 -19.96
CA LEU A 116 15.50 24.46 -20.13
C LEU A 116 14.60 23.99 -18.99
N ALA A 117 13.42 23.47 -19.31
CA ALA A 117 12.49 22.92 -18.34
C ALA A 117 12.62 21.41 -18.17
N ALA A 118 12.97 20.67 -19.24
CA ALA A 118 13.17 19.22 -19.16
C ALA A 118 14.13 18.66 -20.24
N ILE A 119 14.66 17.48 -19.96
CA ILE A 119 15.49 16.65 -20.85
C ILE A 119 14.89 15.25 -20.89
N ARG A 120 14.93 14.57 -22.03
CA ARG A 120 14.46 13.20 -22.17
C ARG A 120 15.36 12.37 -23.08
N ILE A 121 15.69 11.16 -22.65
CA ILE A 121 16.40 10.14 -23.42
C ILE A 121 15.35 9.17 -23.96
N ARG A 122 15.34 8.92 -25.28
CA ARG A 122 14.49 7.90 -25.93
C ARG A 122 15.25 7.15 -27.02
N MET A 123 14.84 5.91 -27.26
CA MET A 123 15.27 5.17 -28.44
C MET A 123 14.66 5.76 -29.70
N ASN A 124 15.36 5.64 -30.82
CA ASN A 124 14.77 5.90 -32.13
C ASN A 124 13.68 4.85 -32.42
N LYS A 125 12.69 5.20 -33.25
CA LYS A 125 11.58 4.31 -33.63
C LYS A 125 12.07 2.92 -34.08
N GLY A 126 11.44 1.86 -33.57
CA GLY A 126 11.78 0.47 -33.89
C GLY A 126 13.15 0.01 -33.40
N LYS A 127 13.77 0.73 -32.46
CA LYS A 127 15.05 0.36 -31.84
C LYS A 127 14.87 0.07 -30.35
N ALA A 128 15.76 -0.76 -29.83
CA ALA A 128 15.85 -1.12 -28.43
C ALA A 128 17.31 -1.21 -28.00
N ALA A 129 17.56 -1.14 -26.71
CA ALA A 129 18.84 -1.40 -26.08
C ALA A 129 18.70 -2.50 -25.01
N PRO A 130 19.70 -3.37 -24.83
CA PRO A 130 19.64 -4.45 -23.84
C PRO A 130 19.45 -3.93 -22.42
N ARG A 131 19.98 -2.72 -22.13
CA ARG A 131 19.75 -1.91 -20.94
C ARG A 131 20.02 -0.44 -21.25
N LEU A 132 19.45 0.45 -20.44
CA LEU A 132 19.90 1.83 -20.34
C LEU A 132 20.85 1.97 -19.14
N ILE A 133 22.09 2.38 -19.40
CA ILE A 133 23.02 2.84 -18.38
C ILE A 133 23.28 4.33 -18.60
N VAL A 134 22.94 5.17 -17.62
CA VAL A 134 23.29 6.58 -17.65
C VAL A 134 24.32 6.83 -16.55
N ARG A 135 25.56 7.10 -16.96
CA ARG A 135 26.66 7.42 -16.05
C ARG A 135 26.56 8.83 -15.52
N GLU A 136 26.25 9.78 -16.40
CA GLU A 136 26.15 11.18 -16.00
C GLU A 136 25.31 11.97 -17.01
N ILE A 137 24.48 12.87 -16.49
CA ILE A 137 23.79 13.94 -17.20
C ILE A 137 24.30 15.25 -16.61
N ALA A 138 25.28 15.85 -17.29
CA ALA A 138 25.80 17.15 -16.95
C ALA A 138 24.99 18.25 -17.66
N VAL A 139 24.51 19.22 -16.90
CA VAL A 139 23.83 20.41 -17.42
C VAL A 139 24.56 21.63 -16.88
N ASP A 140 24.99 22.51 -17.79
CA ASP A 140 25.60 23.80 -17.41
C ASP A 140 24.51 24.74 -16.87
N SER A 141 24.37 24.71 -15.55
CA SER A 141 23.43 25.50 -14.77
C SER A 141 23.98 25.79 -13.38
N THR A 142 23.20 26.53 -12.57
CA THR A 142 23.39 26.48 -11.12
C THR A 142 23.26 25.02 -10.64
N PRO A 143 23.99 24.61 -9.58
CA PRO A 143 23.90 23.26 -9.07
C PRO A 143 22.45 22.87 -8.76
N VAL A 144 22.01 21.77 -9.36
CA VAL A 144 20.69 21.18 -9.15
C VAL A 144 20.84 19.92 -8.30
N ARG A 145 19.98 19.75 -7.30
CA ARG A 145 19.90 18.48 -6.57
C ARG A 145 19.05 17.51 -7.38
N ALA A 146 19.59 16.33 -7.67
CA ALA A 146 18.85 15.25 -8.31
C ALA A 146 18.00 14.47 -7.30
N LEU A 147 16.75 14.22 -7.65
CA LEU A 147 15.77 13.51 -6.82
C LEU A 147 14.91 12.62 -7.71
N ARG A 148 14.59 11.40 -7.28
CA ARG A 148 13.53 10.63 -7.94
C ARG A 148 12.19 11.37 -7.82
N GLY A 149 11.54 11.59 -8.95
CA GLY A 149 10.23 12.23 -9.00
C GLY A 149 9.12 11.35 -8.39
N PRO A 150 7.99 11.94 -7.95
CA PRO A 150 6.79 11.18 -7.64
C PRO A 150 6.29 10.42 -8.88
N GLY A 151 5.48 9.39 -8.72
CA GLY A 151 4.89 8.67 -9.85
C GLY A 151 4.04 9.59 -10.72
N ARG A 152 4.26 9.57 -12.04
CA ARG A 152 3.63 10.54 -12.94
C ARG A 152 3.31 9.95 -14.33
N PRO A 153 2.10 10.19 -14.86
CA PRO A 153 1.78 9.95 -16.26
C PRO A 153 2.25 11.09 -17.19
N PHE A 154 2.65 10.73 -18.40
CA PHE A 154 2.97 11.65 -19.49
C PHE A 154 1.99 11.42 -20.63
N THR A 155 1.00 12.30 -20.75
CA THR A 155 -0.16 12.08 -21.63
C THR A 155 0.03 12.67 -23.01
N ASP A 156 -0.31 11.85 -24.01
CA ASP A 156 -0.58 12.24 -25.38
C ASP A 156 -2.02 11.91 -25.75
N LEU A 157 -2.84 12.95 -25.95
CA LEU A 157 -4.25 12.78 -26.36
C LEU A 157 -4.36 12.32 -27.83
N ASN A 158 -3.29 12.38 -28.62
CA ASN A 158 -3.24 11.93 -30.00
C ASN A 158 -4.41 12.48 -30.86
N GLY A 159 -4.70 13.77 -30.72
CA GLY A 159 -5.81 14.45 -31.42
C GLY A 159 -7.19 14.34 -30.74
N ASN A 160 -7.35 13.55 -29.68
CA ASN A 160 -8.60 13.39 -28.93
C ASN A 160 -8.76 14.47 -27.85
N ALA A 161 -8.78 15.74 -28.25
CA ALA A 161 -8.86 16.87 -27.34
C ALA A 161 -10.14 16.84 -26.46
N ASP A 162 -11.21 16.22 -26.94
CA ASP A 162 -12.47 16.03 -26.21
C ASP A 162 -12.31 15.12 -24.97
N LEU A 163 -11.29 14.26 -24.95
CA LEU A 163 -10.97 13.42 -23.79
C LEU A 163 -10.15 14.12 -22.71
N ALA A 164 -9.71 15.37 -22.90
CA ALA A 164 -8.89 16.07 -21.93
C ALA A 164 -9.47 16.05 -20.48
N PRO A 165 -10.79 16.27 -20.26
CA PRO A 165 -11.36 16.18 -18.91
C PRO A 165 -11.34 14.77 -18.32
N TRP A 166 -11.46 13.73 -19.15
CA TRP A 166 -11.36 12.33 -18.72
C TRP A 166 -9.91 11.99 -18.36
N ALA A 167 -8.96 12.33 -19.24
CA ALA A 167 -7.53 12.10 -19.04
C ALA A 167 -7.04 12.77 -17.76
N GLN A 168 -7.39 14.04 -17.52
CA GLN A 168 -7.03 14.75 -16.29
C GLN A 168 -7.58 14.09 -15.02
N ARG A 169 -8.76 13.44 -15.07
CA ARG A 169 -9.28 12.68 -13.92
C ARG A 169 -8.45 11.42 -13.70
N ALA A 170 -8.19 10.67 -14.76
CA ALA A 170 -7.36 9.47 -14.71
C ALA A 170 -5.97 9.78 -14.17
N GLU A 171 -5.31 10.82 -14.67
CA GLU A 171 -3.98 11.28 -14.22
C GLU A 171 -3.94 11.55 -12.73
N ARG A 172 -4.90 12.33 -12.22
CA ARG A 172 -5.00 12.62 -10.78
C ARG A 172 -5.17 11.34 -9.95
N GLN A 173 -5.95 10.38 -10.43
CA GLN A 173 -6.16 9.11 -9.73
C GLN A 173 -4.86 8.29 -9.69
N MET A 174 -4.18 8.13 -10.84
CA MET A 174 -2.88 7.48 -10.92
C MET A 174 -1.87 8.12 -9.97
N GLU A 175 -1.68 9.44 -10.04
CA GLU A 175 -0.73 10.16 -9.19
C GLU A 175 -1.08 10.01 -7.70
N SER A 176 -2.36 10.09 -7.35
CA SER A 176 -2.82 9.99 -5.96
C SER A 176 -2.58 8.62 -5.34
N PHE A 177 -2.64 7.54 -6.13
CA PHE A 177 -2.54 6.17 -5.64
C PHE A 177 -1.19 5.50 -5.93
N TRP A 178 -0.33 6.11 -6.75
CA TRP A 178 0.95 5.51 -7.17
C TRP A 178 1.82 5.06 -6.00
N ALA A 179 1.95 5.89 -4.96
CA ALA A 179 2.77 5.60 -3.80
C ALA A 179 2.24 4.37 -3.03
N GLU A 180 0.92 4.28 -2.89
CA GLU A 180 0.25 3.14 -2.26
C GLU A 180 0.43 1.87 -3.10
N THR A 181 0.25 1.94 -4.42
CA THR A 181 0.52 0.81 -5.32
C THR A 181 1.98 0.34 -5.22
N ALA A 182 2.94 1.27 -5.17
CA ALA A 182 4.35 0.93 -5.01
C ALA A 182 4.66 0.29 -3.65
N ALA A 183 3.96 0.68 -2.59
CA ALA A 183 4.08 0.08 -1.26
C ALA A 183 3.47 -1.33 -1.21
N LEU A 184 2.27 -1.51 -1.77
CA LEU A 184 1.58 -2.80 -1.86
C LEU A 184 2.36 -3.81 -2.71
N LEU A 185 3.08 -3.33 -3.73
CA LEU A 185 3.92 -4.14 -4.63
C LEU A 185 5.43 -3.98 -4.34
N TYR A 186 5.78 -3.69 -3.09
CA TYR A 186 7.16 -3.48 -2.68
C TYR A 186 8.03 -4.74 -2.82
N SER A 187 9.28 -4.54 -3.28
CA SER A 187 10.36 -5.52 -3.14
C SER A 187 11.61 -4.85 -2.61
N LYS A 188 12.33 -5.58 -1.75
CA LYS A 188 13.55 -5.06 -1.15
C LYS A 188 14.60 -4.79 -2.23
N GLY A 189 15.12 -3.57 -2.24
CA GLY A 189 16.20 -3.16 -3.15
C GLY A 189 15.77 -2.94 -4.60
N PHE A 190 14.48 -3.08 -4.92
CA PHE A 190 13.94 -2.77 -6.23
C PHE A 190 13.36 -1.35 -6.26
N VAL A 191 13.68 -0.59 -7.30
CA VAL A 191 13.13 0.73 -7.55
C VAL A 191 12.20 0.61 -8.75
N THR A 192 10.90 0.75 -8.49
CA THR A 192 9.85 0.65 -9.50
C THR A 192 9.92 1.80 -10.50
N PRO A 193 9.31 1.68 -11.69
CA PRO A 193 9.05 2.83 -12.55
C PRO A 193 8.28 3.93 -11.80
N ASN A 194 8.57 5.19 -12.13
CA ASN A 194 7.80 6.36 -11.68
C ASN A 194 7.26 7.17 -12.87
N ALA A 195 7.23 6.58 -14.05
CA ALA A 195 6.68 7.18 -15.25
C ALA A 195 5.93 6.17 -16.11
N VAL A 196 4.87 6.63 -16.76
CA VAL A 196 4.19 5.94 -17.86
C VAL A 196 3.87 6.95 -18.96
N HIS A 197 4.06 6.59 -20.23
CA HIS A 197 3.59 7.40 -21.36
C HIS A 197 2.22 6.92 -21.78
N ILE A 198 1.21 7.75 -21.61
CA ILE A 198 -0.17 7.40 -21.94
C ILE A 198 -0.48 7.91 -23.34
N VAL A 199 -1.00 7.02 -24.19
CA VAL A 199 -1.50 7.36 -25.53
C VAL A 199 -2.97 7.02 -25.62
N TYR A 200 -3.79 8.02 -25.92
CA TYR A 200 -5.23 7.85 -26.13
C TYR A 200 -5.50 7.60 -27.62
N GLU A 201 -5.79 6.36 -27.99
CA GLU A 201 -5.97 5.97 -29.40
C GLU A 201 -7.07 4.91 -29.57
N THR A 202 -7.51 4.68 -30.80
CA THR A 202 -8.40 3.57 -31.16
C THR A 202 -8.01 3.06 -32.54
N GLY A 203 -8.24 1.79 -32.82
CA GLY A 203 -7.82 1.16 -34.06
C GLY A 203 -7.86 -0.36 -33.99
N PRO A 204 -7.59 -1.05 -35.11
CA PRO A 204 -7.63 -2.51 -35.18
C PRO A 204 -6.59 -3.19 -34.28
N ASP A 205 -5.47 -2.53 -34.02
CA ASP A 205 -4.37 -3.02 -33.18
C ASP A 205 -4.43 -2.49 -31.73
N VAL A 206 -5.53 -1.83 -31.36
CA VAL A 206 -5.74 -1.27 -30.03
C VAL A 206 -6.59 -2.24 -29.21
N THR A 207 -6.16 -2.51 -27.98
CA THR A 207 -6.91 -3.38 -27.08
C THR A 207 -8.31 -2.81 -26.76
N PRO A 208 -9.29 -3.64 -26.37
CA PRO A 208 -10.66 -3.16 -26.16
C PRO A 208 -10.81 -2.09 -25.07
N VAL A 209 -9.91 -2.06 -24.07
CA VAL A 209 -10.00 -1.19 -22.89
C VAL A 209 -8.73 -0.36 -22.75
N ALA A 210 -7.65 -1.02 -22.34
CA ALA A 210 -6.31 -0.46 -22.23
C ALA A 210 -5.29 -1.59 -22.19
N ALA A 211 -4.03 -1.24 -22.38
CA ALA A 211 -2.92 -2.14 -22.17
C ALA A 211 -1.64 -1.37 -21.84
N TYR A 212 -0.84 -1.93 -20.94
CA TYR A 212 0.50 -1.46 -20.63
C TYR A 212 1.59 -2.39 -21.21
N GLY A 213 2.63 -1.80 -21.80
CA GLY A 213 3.83 -2.50 -22.23
C GLY A 213 4.96 -1.54 -22.62
N GLY A 214 6.20 -1.88 -22.23
CA GLY A 214 7.42 -1.14 -22.64
C GLY A 214 7.38 0.36 -22.31
N GLY A 215 6.83 0.74 -21.15
CA GLY A 215 6.69 2.14 -20.74
C GLY A 215 5.53 2.91 -21.37
N LYS A 216 4.80 2.32 -22.32
CA LYS A 216 3.56 2.88 -22.90
C LYS A 216 2.33 2.26 -22.24
N MET A 217 1.38 3.11 -21.87
CA MET A 217 0.00 2.74 -21.60
C MET A 217 -0.85 3.21 -22.76
N GLN A 218 -1.51 2.28 -23.44
CA GLN A 218 -2.50 2.59 -24.46
C GLN A 218 -3.88 2.58 -23.82
N VAL A 219 -4.66 3.66 -23.97
CA VAL A 219 -6.05 3.73 -23.51
C VAL A 219 -6.98 3.86 -24.72
N ASN A 220 -7.94 2.94 -24.84
CA ASN A 220 -8.87 2.95 -25.96
C ASN A 220 -9.85 4.12 -25.85
N THR A 221 -9.82 5.04 -26.82
CA THR A 221 -10.69 6.22 -26.78
C THR A 221 -12.17 5.89 -26.92
N ALA A 222 -12.52 4.79 -27.60
CA ALA A 222 -13.91 4.33 -27.70
C ALA A 222 -14.44 3.88 -26.33
N TRP A 223 -13.62 3.15 -25.57
CA TRP A 223 -13.96 2.75 -24.20
C TRP A 223 -14.10 3.97 -23.28
N ALA A 224 -13.11 4.86 -23.27
CA ALA A 224 -13.14 6.06 -22.42
C ALA A 224 -14.37 6.96 -22.67
N LYS A 225 -14.85 7.01 -23.92
CA LYS A 225 -16.08 7.75 -24.30
C LYS A 225 -17.35 7.02 -23.87
N ALA A 226 -17.38 5.69 -23.99
CA ALA A 226 -18.52 4.87 -23.58
C ALA A 226 -18.65 4.70 -22.06
N HIS A 227 -17.52 4.76 -21.35
CA HIS A 227 -17.39 4.55 -19.90
C HIS A 227 -16.69 5.74 -19.24
N PRO A 228 -17.32 6.93 -19.22
CA PRO A 228 -16.71 8.14 -18.66
C PRO A 228 -16.41 8.05 -17.16
N GLU A 229 -17.03 7.10 -16.46
CA GLU A 229 -16.81 6.76 -15.06
C GLU A 229 -15.56 5.88 -14.82
N ASP A 230 -15.09 5.14 -15.83
CA ASP A 230 -14.10 4.08 -15.69
C ASP A 230 -12.65 4.60 -15.77
N THR A 231 -12.31 5.66 -15.05
CA THR A 231 -10.93 6.16 -15.02
C THR A 231 -10.00 5.26 -14.19
N GLY A 232 -10.57 4.43 -13.30
CA GLY A 232 -9.86 3.45 -12.48
C GLY A 232 -9.08 2.39 -13.27
N LEU A 233 -9.42 2.17 -14.55
CA LEU A 233 -8.64 1.30 -15.44
C LEU A 233 -7.17 1.73 -15.52
N THR A 234 -6.89 3.03 -15.43
CA THR A 234 -5.51 3.51 -15.50
C THR A 234 -4.69 3.17 -14.25
N VAL A 235 -5.35 2.98 -13.10
CA VAL A 235 -4.70 2.49 -11.87
C VAL A 235 -4.35 1.00 -12.00
N HIS A 236 -5.20 0.21 -12.66
CA HIS A 236 -4.89 -1.18 -13.03
C HIS A 236 -3.65 -1.23 -13.92
N GLU A 237 -3.57 -0.40 -14.96
CA GLU A 237 -2.39 -0.35 -15.84
C GLU A 237 -1.11 0.13 -15.12
N VAL A 238 -1.23 1.08 -14.18
CA VAL A 238 -0.10 1.48 -13.31
C VAL A 238 0.38 0.32 -12.43
N ALA A 239 -0.52 -0.57 -12.00
CA ALA A 239 -0.13 -1.77 -11.27
C ALA A 239 0.76 -2.68 -12.11
N HIS A 240 0.48 -2.86 -13.42
CA HIS A 240 1.39 -3.59 -14.32
C HIS A 240 2.75 -2.91 -14.44
N ALA A 241 2.79 -1.58 -14.60
CA ALA A 241 4.03 -0.82 -14.66
C ALA A 241 4.90 -1.05 -13.40
N ILE A 242 4.29 -0.93 -12.21
CA ILE A 242 4.97 -1.08 -10.92
C ILE A 242 5.35 -2.54 -10.64
N GLN A 243 4.50 -3.49 -11.00
CA GLN A 243 4.78 -4.91 -10.89
C GLN A 243 6.02 -5.29 -11.72
N SER A 244 6.10 -4.76 -12.95
CA SER A 244 7.21 -4.97 -13.88
C SER A 244 7.45 -6.45 -14.23
N GLY A 245 6.37 -7.21 -14.42
CA GLY A 245 6.38 -8.60 -14.91
C GLY A 245 6.84 -9.67 -13.89
N GLY A 246 7.11 -10.89 -14.39
CA GLY A 246 7.67 -12.01 -13.62
C GLY A 246 6.66 -12.98 -12.99
N ALA A 247 5.36 -12.77 -13.18
CA ALA A 247 4.31 -13.63 -12.63
C ALA A 247 3.59 -14.45 -13.73
N PRO A 248 2.96 -15.59 -13.39
CA PRO A 248 1.98 -16.22 -14.26
C PRO A 248 0.87 -15.24 -14.63
N GLY A 249 0.36 -15.30 -15.87
CA GLY A 249 -0.59 -14.33 -16.39
C GLY A 249 -1.82 -14.12 -15.51
N TRP A 250 -2.34 -15.19 -14.89
CA TRP A 250 -3.47 -15.05 -13.96
C TRP A 250 -3.16 -14.13 -12.77
N LEU A 251 -1.96 -14.25 -12.21
CA LEU A 251 -1.55 -13.51 -11.03
C LEU A 251 -1.20 -12.06 -11.39
N VAL A 252 -0.64 -11.83 -12.59
CA VAL A 252 -0.43 -10.49 -13.14
C VAL A 252 -1.73 -9.70 -13.13
N GLU A 253 -2.77 -10.26 -13.76
CA GLU A 253 -4.07 -9.62 -13.88
C GLU A 253 -4.82 -9.54 -12.53
N ALA A 254 -4.77 -10.61 -11.73
CA ALA A 254 -5.40 -10.65 -10.41
C ALA A 254 -4.80 -9.61 -9.46
N VAL A 255 -3.48 -9.38 -9.49
CA VAL A 255 -2.82 -8.34 -8.69
C VAL A 255 -3.21 -6.95 -9.18
N ALA A 256 -3.26 -6.72 -10.50
CA ALA A 256 -3.67 -5.43 -11.04
C ALA A 256 -5.12 -5.07 -10.64
N ASP A 257 -6.04 -6.04 -10.73
CA ASP A 257 -7.42 -5.87 -10.27
C ASP A 257 -7.53 -5.84 -8.73
N TYR A 258 -6.64 -6.47 -7.98
CA TYR A 258 -6.60 -6.32 -6.53
C TYR A 258 -6.21 -4.88 -6.14
N ILE A 259 -5.18 -4.32 -6.78
CA ILE A 259 -4.78 -2.92 -6.54
C ILE A 259 -5.94 -1.98 -6.85
N ARG A 260 -6.59 -2.18 -7.99
CA ARG A 260 -7.71 -1.34 -8.41
C ARG A 260 -8.93 -1.55 -7.51
N TRP A 261 -9.48 -2.76 -7.49
CA TRP A 261 -10.79 -3.02 -6.91
C TRP A 261 -10.75 -3.23 -5.41
N ALA A 262 -9.73 -3.88 -4.84
CA ALA A 262 -9.69 -4.12 -3.39
C ALA A 262 -9.06 -2.97 -2.60
N ARG A 263 -8.22 -2.13 -3.24
CA ARG A 263 -7.44 -1.10 -2.54
C ARG A 263 -7.74 0.34 -2.98
N PHE A 264 -7.84 0.60 -4.27
CA PHE A 264 -8.11 1.97 -4.77
C PHE A 264 -9.59 2.35 -4.73
N GLU A 265 -10.47 1.49 -5.22
CA GLU A 265 -11.92 1.75 -5.30
C GLU A 265 -12.79 0.59 -4.77
N PRO A 266 -12.60 0.14 -3.51
CA PRO A 266 -13.37 -0.96 -2.91
C PRO A 266 -14.88 -0.71 -2.91
N GLN A 267 -15.33 0.55 -2.84
CA GLN A 267 -16.73 0.91 -2.95
C GLN A 267 -17.39 0.51 -4.28
N ASN A 268 -16.59 0.31 -5.33
CA ASN A 268 -17.05 -0.10 -6.66
C ASN A 268 -16.82 -1.60 -6.92
N PHE A 269 -16.25 -2.34 -5.97
CA PHE A 269 -15.92 -3.75 -6.16
C PHE A 269 -17.09 -4.67 -5.81
N THR A 270 -17.87 -5.04 -6.81
CA THR A 270 -18.84 -6.15 -6.67
C THR A 270 -18.19 -7.47 -7.05
N VAL A 271 -18.05 -8.39 -6.09
CA VAL A 271 -17.57 -9.76 -6.34
C VAL A 271 -18.68 -10.56 -7.03
N ARG A 272 -18.38 -11.08 -8.22
CA ARG A 272 -19.29 -11.95 -9.00
C ARG A 272 -18.50 -13.12 -9.54
N ILE A 273 -18.76 -14.30 -9.01
CA ILE A 273 -18.03 -15.52 -9.34
C ILE A 273 -19.01 -16.57 -9.87
N ASP A 274 -18.70 -17.11 -11.05
CA ASP A 274 -19.34 -18.33 -11.55
C ASP A 274 -18.70 -19.54 -10.87
N ALA A 275 -19.33 -19.99 -9.78
CA ALA A 275 -18.81 -21.06 -8.93
C ALA A 275 -18.61 -22.40 -9.66
N ALA A 276 -19.23 -22.60 -10.83
CA ALA A 276 -19.08 -23.83 -11.61
C ALA A 276 -17.81 -23.84 -12.48
N LYS A 277 -17.19 -22.67 -12.71
CA LYS A 277 -16.04 -22.53 -13.63
C LYS A 277 -14.82 -21.90 -12.99
N ALA A 278 -15.02 -21.04 -12.01
CA ALA A 278 -13.97 -20.25 -11.43
C ALA A 278 -12.97 -21.08 -10.62
N THR A 279 -11.71 -20.68 -10.67
CA THR A 279 -10.62 -21.33 -9.93
C THR A 279 -9.78 -20.31 -9.16
N ALA A 280 -8.93 -20.83 -8.26
CA ALA A 280 -7.95 -20.03 -7.53
C ALA A 280 -6.94 -19.28 -8.42
N ARG A 281 -6.85 -19.66 -9.70
CA ARG A 281 -5.91 -19.13 -10.70
C ARG A 281 -6.65 -18.36 -11.78
N ASP A 282 -7.80 -17.79 -11.46
CA ASP A 282 -8.50 -16.90 -12.37
C ASP A 282 -7.86 -15.51 -12.35
N PRO A 283 -7.70 -14.85 -13.50
CA PRO A 283 -7.26 -13.47 -13.59
C PRO A 283 -8.34 -12.48 -13.11
N TYR A 284 -8.00 -11.19 -13.15
CA TYR A 284 -8.94 -10.08 -12.95
C TYR A 284 -9.70 -10.16 -11.61
N ARG A 285 -10.92 -9.61 -11.58
CA ARG A 285 -11.81 -9.51 -10.42
C ARG A 285 -11.95 -10.80 -9.59
N THR A 286 -12.00 -11.97 -10.21
CA THR A 286 -12.13 -13.25 -9.48
C THR A 286 -10.88 -13.51 -8.64
N GLY A 287 -9.70 -13.47 -9.27
CA GLY A 287 -8.43 -13.61 -8.57
C GLY A 287 -8.18 -12.48 -7.56
N ALA A 288 -8.55 -11.25 -7.90
CA ALA A 288 -8.44 -10.10 -7.01
C ALA A 288 -9.26 -10.27 -5.72
N ALA A 289 -10.50 -10.76 -5.83
CA ALA A 289 -11.35 -11.06 -4.69
C ALA A 289 -10.73 -12.16 -3.81
N PHE A 290 -10.20 -13.22 -4.43
CA PHE A 290 -9.53 -14.30 -3.71
C PHE A 290 -8.28 -13.83 -2.96
N LEU A 291 -7.44 -13.02 -3.59
CA LEU A 291 -6.24 -12.44 -2.96
C LEU A 291 -6.62 -11.52 -1.80
N ALA A 292 -7.63 -10.67 -1.98
CA ALA A 292 -8.12 -9.78 -0.92
C ALA A 292 -8.69 -10.57 0.27
N TRP A 293 -9.48 -11.62 0.01
CA TRP A 293 -9.98 -12.51 1.06
C TRP A 293 -8.84 -13.19 1.81
N CYS A 294 -7.82 -13.70 1.11
CA CYS A 294 -6.66 -14.31 1.76
C CYS A 294 -5.91 -13.32 2.66
N GLU A 295 -5.78 -12.04 2.26
CA GLU A 295 -5.13 -11.04 3.11
C GLU A 295 -5.95 -10.70 4.36
N ASN A 296 -7.27 -10.65 4.23
CA ASN A 296 -8.17 -10.39 5.35
C ASN A 296 -8.17 -11.53 6.38
N HIS A 297 -7.98 -12.78 5.93
CA HIS A 297 -8.13 -13.97 6.78
C HIS A 297 -6.81 -14.56 7.28
N TYR A 298 -5.71 -14.37 6.54
CA TYR A 298 -4.48 -15.13 6.76
C TYR A 298 -3.24 -14.28 6.91
N ASP A 299 -2.87 -13.53 5.86
CA ASP A 299 -1.62 -12.77 5.84
C ASP A 299 -1.86 -11.42 5.18
N PRO A 300 -1.90 -10.31 5.94
CA PRO A 300 -2.20 -8.98 5.41
C PRO A 300 -1.12 -8.44 4.45
N ARG A 301 -0.05 -9.21 4.20
CA ARG A 301 1.02 -8.90 3.25
C ARG A 301 1.15 -9.92 2.13
N LEU A 302 0.16 -10.79 1.93
CA LEU A 302 0.22 -11.84 0.91
C LEU A 302 0.57 -11.28 -0.46
N VAL A 303 -0.15 -10.26 -0.95
CA VAL A 303 0.07 -9.71 -2.30
C VAL A 303 1.47 -9.12 -2.42
N THR A 304 1.94 -8.40 -1.42
CA THR A 304 3.32 -7.88 -1.38
C THR A 304 4.35 -9.01 -1.48
N LYS A 305 4.18 -10.09 -0.71
CA LYS A 305 5.11 -11.23 -0.68
C LYS A 305 5.07 -12.03 -1.98
N LEU A 306 3.89 -12.21 -2.57
CA LEU A 306 3.73 -12.87 -3.87
C LEU A 306 4.39 -12.05 -4.97
N ASN A 307 4.13 -10.74 -5.02
CA ASN A 307 4.75 -9.83 -5.97
C ASN A 307 6.29 -9.81 -5.86
N ASP A 308 6.82 -9.86 -4.62
CA ASP A 308 8.27 -9.98 -4.41
C ASP A 308 8.85 -11.30 -4.93
N ALA A 309 8.10 -12.40 -4.77
CA ALA A 309 8.52 -13.68 -5.31
C ALA A 309 8.48 -13.72 -6.85
N THR A 310 7.41 -13.20 -7.47
CA THR A 310 7.26 -13.19 -8.93
C THR A 310 8.34 -12.33 -9.59
N ARG A 311 8.58 -11.12 -9.07
CA ARG A 311 9.58 -10.18 -9.59
C ARG A 311 10.98 -10.79 -9.71
N PHE A 312 11.32 -11.72 -8.82
CA PHE A 312 12.63 -12.40 -8.82
C PHE A 312 12.55 -13.86 -9.26
N GLY A 313 11.49 -14.28 -9.95
CA GLY A 313 11.36 -15.63 -10.51
C GLY A 313 11.28 -16.75 -9.48
N ARG A 314 10.87 -16.45 -8.23
CA ARG A 314 10.76 -17.39 -7.11
C ARG A 314 9.33 -17.85 -6.84
N TYR A 315 8.38 -17.43 -7.66
CA TYR A 315 6.98 -17.73 -7.44
C TYR A 315 6.67 -19.23 -7.65
N SER A 316 5.89 -19.79 -6.72
CA SER A 316 5.18 -21.06 -6.88
C SER A 316 3.93 -21.06 -5.99
N ASP A 317 2.93 -21.88 -6.33
CA ASP A 317 1.69 -22.00 -5.55
C ASP A 317 1.94 -22.46 -4.09
N ALA A 318 3.08 -23.12 -3.83
CA ALA A 318 3.50 -23.53 -2.49
C ALA A 318 3.77 -22.33 -1.54
N LEU A 319 3.92 -21.11 -2.07
CA LEU A 319 4.04 -19.91 -1.26
C LEU A 319 2.76 -19.60 -0.49
N PHE A 320 1.58 -19.98 -0.98
CA PHE A 320 0.34 -19.85 -0.20
C PHE A 320 0.39 -20.69 1.07
N GLN A 321 0.92 -21.91 1.00
CA GLN A 321 1.14 -22.73 2.20
C GLN A 321 2.12 -22.06 3.18
N SER A 322 3.17 -21.44 2.65
CA SER A 322 4.20 -20.79 3.48
C SER A 322 3.70 -19.50 4.15
N TYR A 323 2.82 -18.75 3.49
CA TYR A 323 2.34 -17.45 3.96
C TYR A 323 1.00 -17.54 4.70
N CYS A 324 0.07 -18.34 4.18
CA CYS A 324 -1.27 -18.50 4.74
C CYS A 324 -1.45 -19.79 5.55
N GLY A 325 -0.45 -20.68 5.59
CA GLY A 325 -0.52 -21.94 6.34
C GLY A 325 -1.37 -23.03 5.66
N LYS A 326 -1.86 -22.81 4.43
CA LYS A 326 -2.69 -23.77 3.67
C LYS A 326 -2.36 -23.74 2.17
N PRO A 327 -2.53 -24.85 1.42
CA PRO A 327 -2.35 -24.85 -0.03
C PRO A 327 -3.37 -23.95 -0.73
N ILE A 328 -3.02 -23.37 -1.88
CA ILE A 328 -3.88 -22.43 -2.63
C ILE A 328 -5.28 -23.01 -2.92
N ASP A 329 -5.38 -24.28 -3.26
CA ASP A 329 -6.65 -24.92 -3.61
C ASP A 329 -7.54 -25.16 -2.39
N ASP A 330 -6.97 -25.29 -1.19
CA ASP A 330 -7.74 -25.38 0.05
C ASP A 330 -8.22 -24.00 0.52
N LEU A 331 -7.37 -22.98 0.38
CA LEU A 331 -7.79 -21.58 0.58
C LEU A 331 -8.94 -21.21 -0.37
N TRP A 332 -8.88 -21.64 -1.62
CA TRP A 332 -9.94 -21.40 -2.60
C TRP A 332 -11.27 -22.04 -2.20
N LYS A 333 -11.24 -23.29 -1.69
CA LYS A 333 -12.46 -23.95 -1.19
C LYS A 333 -13.08 -23.16 -0.04
N GLU A 334 -12.26 -22.66 0.87
CA GLU A 334 -12.74 -21.85 2.00
C GLU A 334 -13.32 -20.51 1.54
N PHE A 335 -12.62 -19.81 0.65
CA PHE A 335 -13.11 -18.58 0.02
C PHE A 335 -14.46 -18.81 -0.66
N MET A 336 -14.59 -19.87 -1.45
CA MET A 336 -15.85 -20.20 -2.13
C MET A 336 -16.96 -20.57 -1.13
N ALA A 337 -16.63 -21.22 -0.02
CA ALA A 337 -17.58 -21.51 1.04
C ALA A 337 -18.08 -20.24 1.73
N ASP A 338 -17.21 -19.26 1.97
CA ASP A 338 -17.60 -17.95 2.54
C ASP A 338 -18.37 -17.10 1.53
N TYR A 339 -17.94 -17.07 0.26
CA TYR A 339 -18.66 -16.43 -0.83
C TYR A 339 -20.08 -16.99 -1.00
N GLN A 340 -20.27 -18.31 -0.90
CA GLN A 340 -21.60 -18.92 -1.00
C GLN A 340 -22.53 -18.57 0.18
N LYS A 341 -21.96 -18.31 1.37
CA LYS A 341 -22.75 -17.90 2.55
C LYS A 341 -23.22 -16.45 2.42
N ASP A 342 -22.30 -15.55 2.08
CA ASP A 342 -22.61 -14.13 1.88
C ASP A 342 -21.69 -13.49 0.83
N PRO A 343 -22.10 -13.47 -0.45
CA PRO A 343 -21.33 -12.86 -1.52
C PRO A 343 -21.02 -11.37 -1.32
N LYS A 344 -21.85 -10.66 -0.55
CA LYS A 344 -21.77 -9.20 -0.43
C LYS A 344 -20.72 -8.75 0.57
N THR A 345 -20.52 -9.54 1.62
CA THR A 345 -19.60 -9.23 2.74
C THR A 345 -18.36 -10.11 2.71
N VAL A 346 -18.17 -10.94 1.68
CA VAL A 346 -17.03 -11.87 1.59
C VAL A 346 -15.67 -11.18 1.71
N LEU A 347 -15.56 -9.89 1.33
CA LEU A 347 -14.31 -9.12 1.44
C LEU A 347 -14.26 -8.23 2.68
N ASP A 348 -15.26 -8.29 3.56
CA ASP A 348 -15.19 -7.61 4.84
C ASP A 348 -14.17 -8.34 5.72
N PRO A 349 -13.24 -7.63 6.39
CA PRO A 349 -12.34 -8.26 7.32
C PRO A 349 -13.13 -9.08 8.37
N PRO A 350 -12.70 -10.30 8.70
CA PRO A 350 -13.40 -11.10 9.70
C PRO A 350 -13.48 -10.32 11.02
N LEU A 351 -14.65 -10.39 11.67
CA LEU A 351 -14.84 -9.78 12.98
C LEU A 351 -13.71 -10.23 13.93
N PRO A 352 -12.96 -9.29 14.54
CA PRO A 352 -11.93 -9.60 15.53
C PRO A 352 -12.50 -10.55 16.58
N ALA A 353 -11.69 -11.49 17.10
CA ALA A 353 -12.20 -12.48 18.05
C ALA A 353 -12.81 -11.83 19.30
N SER A 354 -12.30 -10.66 19.70
CA SER A 354 -12.86 -9.82 20.77
C SER A 354 -14.27 -9.27 20.49
N MET A 355 -14.64 -9.11 19.21
CA MET A 355 -15.92 -8.57 18.76
C MET A 355 -16.92 -9.65 18.37
N ARG A 356 -16.50 -10.91 18.28
CA ARG A 356 -17.41 -12.03 18.00
C ARG A 356 -18.39 -12.18 19.16
N PRO A 357 -19.73 -12.17 18.92
CA PRO A 357 -20.71 -12.40 19.97
C PRO A 357 -20.41 -13.73 20.68
N ARG A 358 -20.21 -13.67 22.00
CA ARG A 358 -20.06 -14.86 22.84
C ARG A 358 -21.33 -15.07 23.65
N THR A 359 -21.93 -16.24 23.51
CA THR A 359 -22.94 -16.69 24.47
C THR A 359 -22.23 -16.99 25.78
N LEU A 360 -22.42 -16.13 26.77
CA LEU A 360 -21.88 -16.39 28.10
C LEU A 360 -22.62 -17.60 28.71
N PRO A 361 -21.91 -18.53 29.38
CA PRO A 361 -22.57 -19.65 30.03
C PRO A 361 -23.53 -19.15 31.12
N THR A 362 -24.49 -19.98 31.53
CA THR A 362 -25.21 -19.76 32.79
C THR A 362 -24.56 -20.59 33.89
N ALA A 363 -24.50 -20.04 35.10
CA ALA A 363 -23.99 -20.75 36.26
C ALA A 363 -25.05 -20.84 37.34
N SER A 364 -25.30 -22.05 37.84
CA SER A 364 -26.15 -22.28 39.03
C SER A 364 -25.36 -22.16 40.33
N PHE A 365 -24.03 -22.22 40.26
CA PHE A 365 -23.10 -22.11 41.38
C PHE A 365 -21.76 -21.53 40.91
N SER A 366 -21.15 -20.68 41.74
CA SER A 366 -19.83 -20.08 41.51
C SER A 366 -19.04 -20.02 42.81
N LEU A 367 -17.75 -20.33 42.76
CA LEU A 367 -16.82 -20.10 43.86
C LEU A 367 -16.15 -18.73 43.68
N PRO A 368 -16.09 -17.89 44.73
CA PRO A 368 -15.38 -16.62 44.65
C PRO A 368 -13.87 -16.87 44.54
N ILE A 369 -13.19 -16.03 43.77
CA ILE A 369 -11.74 -15.98 43.71
C ILE A 369 -11.29 -14.82 44.59
N GLU A 370 -10.30 -15.06 45.44
CA GLU A 370 -9.66 -13.98 46.19
C GLU A 370 -8.87 -13.09 45.24
N VAL A 371 -9.23 -11.81 45.22
CA VAL A 371 -8.57 -10.79 44.40
C VAL A 371 -7.66 -9.96 45.32
N PRO A 372 -6.36 -9.86 45.03
CA PRO A 372 -5.44 -9.03 45.79
C PRO A 372 -5.65 -7.55 45.42
N TYR A 373 -6.73 -6.94 45.90
CA TYR A 373 -7.05 -5.54 45.58
C TYR A 373 -5.89 -4.61 45.97
N THR A 374 -5.58 -3.66 45.09
CA THR A 374 -4.42 -2.76 45.23
C THR A 374 -4.80 -1.30 45.37
N THR A 375 -6.04 -0.93 45.01
CA THR A 375 -6.50 0.47 45.04
C THR A 375 -7.96 0.57 45.49
N VAL A 376 -8.35 1.77 45.93
CA VAL A 376 -9.72 2.12 46.27
C VAL A 376 -10.38 2.70 45.02
N GLY A 377 -11.32 1.97 44.43
CA GLY A 377 -12.10 2.41 43.27
C GLY A 377 -13.59 2.62 43.56
N VAL A 378 -14.09 2.08 44.67
CA VAL A 378 -15.46 2.29 45.16
C VAL A 378 -15.42 3.05 46.48
N PHE A 379 -16.14 4.17 46.54
CA PHE A 379 -16.21 5.06 47.69
C PHE A 379 -17.64 5.20 48.20
N LYS A 380 -17.80 5.44 49.50
CA LYS A 380 -19.08 5.83 50.07
C LYS A 380 -19.51 7.16 49.47
N ASP A 381 -20.80 7.28 49.22
CA ASP A 381 -21.43 8.48 48.69
C ASP A 381 -21.08 9.71 49.56
N GLY A 382 -20.67 10.80 48.91
CA GLY A 382 -20.25 12.04 49.57
C GLY A 382 -18.82 12.05 50.12
N THR A 383 -18.06 10.97 49.97
CA THR A 383 -16.64 10.95 50.38
C THR A 383 -15.80 11.83 49.45
N THR A 384 -14.87 12.59 50.04
CA THR A 384 -13.89 13.39 49.30
C THR A 384 -12.54 12.66 49.26
N PHE A 385 -11.86 12.76 48.13
CA PHE A 385 -10.52 12.20 47.92
C PHE A 385 -9.68 13.17 47.11
N ARG A 386 -8.39 12.86 46.93
CA ARG A 386 -7.46 13.76 46.22
C ARG A 386 -7.92 13.96 44.77
N PRO A 387 -7.65 15.13 44.16
CA PRO A 387 -8.00 15.38 42.75
C PRO A 387 -7.38 14.40 41.75
N ASN A 388 -6.29 13.72 42.12
CA ASN A 388 -5.60 12.68 41.35
C ASN A 388 -5.77 11.28 41.97
N GLY A 389 -6.90 11.05 42.65
CA GLY A 389 -7.28 9.74 43.19
C GLY A 389 -8.64 9.33 42.66
N GLY A 390 -9.17 8.22 43.18
CA GLY A 390 -10.42 7.63 42.69
C GLY A 390 -10.18 6.35 41.91
N PHE A 391 -11.18 5.91 41.15
CA PHE A 391 -11.08 4.74 40.26
C PHE A 391 -10.23 5.03 39.02
N ASP A 392 -10.28 6.27 38.54
CA ASP A 392 -9.63 6.72 37.29
C ASP A 392 -8.31 7.48 37.49
N ASP A 393 -7.86 7.66 38.74
CA ASP A 393 -6.75 8.57 39.10
C ASP A 393 -6.94 10.03 38.63
N GLY A 394 -8.17 10.40 38.25
CA GLY A 394 -8.58 11.70 37.66
C GLY A 394 -9.63 12.44 38.48
N GLY A 395 -9.94 11.96 39.69
CA GLY A 395 -10.89 12.59 40.60
C GLY A 395 -12.30 12.01 40.54
N ALA A 396 -12.50 10.86 39.90
CA ALA A 396 -13.79 10.20 39.84
C ALA A 396 -13.72 8.72 40.27
N ALA A 397 -14.81 8.21 40.85
CA ALA A 397 -14.88 6.85 41.36
C ALA A 397 -16.31 6.31 41.39
N TYR A 398 -16.48 5.00 41.58
CA TYR A 398 -17.80 4.41 41.76
C TYR A 398 -18.39 4.77 43.13
N ALA A 399 -19.68 5.15 43.14
CA ALA A 399 -20.45 5.36 44.35
C ALA A 399 -20.98 4.04 44.92
N ALA A 400 -20.79 3.81 46.21
CA ALA A 400 -21.12 2.54 46.86
C ALA A 400 -22.63 2.27 46.96
N ALA A 401 -23.46 3.28 47.22
CA ALA A 401 -24.90 3.09 47.39
C ALA A 401 -25.60 2.53 46.13
N PRO A 402 -25.41 3.10 44.91
CA PRO A 402 -26.03 2.55 43.71
C PRO A 402 -25.41 1.22 43.26
N LEU A 403 -24.12 1.00 43.53
CA LEU A 403 -23.43 -0.24 43.14
C LEU A 403 -23.79 -1.42 44.07
N GLY A 404 -24.09 -1.14 45.34
CA GLY A 404 -24.45 -2.13 46.34
C GLY A 404 -23.27 -3.00 46.79
N ARG A 405 -23.57 -4.17 47.39
CA ARG A 405 -22.55 -5.12 47.87
C ARG A 405 -22.29 -6.27 46.89
N SER A 406 -23.10 -6.40 45.85
CA SER A 406 -22.96 -7.46 44.86
C SER A 406 -23.61 -7.10 43.54
N VAL A 407 -23.02 -7.57 42.44
CA VAL A 407 -23.59 -7.51 41.10
C VAL A 407 -23.89 -8.92 40.63
N ARG A 408 -25.02 -9.13 39.94
CA ARG A 408 -25.41 -10.44 39.42
C ARG A 408 -25.53 -10.42 37.90
N ALA A 409 -24.90 -11.36 37.22
CA ALA A 409 -24.98 -11.53 35.77
C ALA A 409 -25.02 -13.03 35.41
N ASN A 410 -25.97 -13.45 34.56
CA ASN A 410 -26.08 -14.83 34.06
C ASN A 410 -26.00 -15.94 35.13
N GLY A 411 -26.56 -15.67 36.31
CA GLY A 411 -26.57 -16.60 37.44
C GLY A 411 -25.33 -16.53 38.35
N VAL A 412 -24.27 -15.84 37.94
CA VAL A 412 -23.07 -15.57 38.75
C VAL A 412 -23.28 -14.32 39.60
N THR A 413 -22.93 -14.42 40.89
CA THR A 413 -22.93 -13.28 41.82
C THR A 413 -21.49 -12.86 42.10
N PHE A 414 -21.17 -11.60 41.79
CA PHE A 414 -19.92 -10.95 42.13
C PHE A 414 -20.12 -10.19 43.45
N ASN A 415 -19.52 -10.68 44.53
CA ASN A 415 -19.49 -9.94 45.79
C ASN A 415 -18.41 -8.86 45.69
N LEU A 416 -18.79 -7.62 45.99
CA LEU A 416 -17.89 -6.48 45.94
C LEU A 416 -17.24 -6.28 47.30
N ALA A 417 -15.95 -5.95 47.31
CA ALA A 417 -15.25 -5.58 48.53
C ALA A 417 -15.81 -4.27 49.13
N PRO A 418 -15.65 -4.06 50.45
CA PRO A 418 -16.14 -2.84 51.09
C PRO A 418 -15.61 -1.56 50.43
N ALA A 419 -16.46 -0.54 50.36
CA ALA A 419 -16.06 0.81 49.99
C ALA A 419 -15.07 1.39 51.02
N GLU A 420 -14.28 2.40 50.61
CA GLU A 420 -13.27 3.07 51.45
C GLU A 420 -12.03 2.22 51.81
N ALA A 421 -11.89 1.05 51.19
CA ALA A 421 -10.72 0.19 51.32
C ALA A 421 -10.30 -0.32 49.94
N ALA A 422 -9.11 -0.96 49.83
CA ALA A 422 -8.68 -1.53 48.56
C ALA A 422 -9.74 -2.54 48.06
N ASN A 423 -10.38 -2.22 46.93
CA ASN A 423 -11.53 -2.94 46.39
C ASN A 423 -11.51 -3.07 44.86
N VAL A 424 -10.44 -2.58 44.22
CA VAL A 424 -10.16 -2.75 42.81
C VAL A 424 -8.73 -3.25 42.63
N LEU A 425 -8.53 -4.12 41.65
CA LEU A 425 -7.22 -4.56 41.18
C LEU A 425 -6.96 -3.95 39.80
N ILE A 426 -5.90 -3.15 39.69
CA ILE A 426 -5.49 -2.59 38.40
C ILE A 426 -4.82 -3.69 37.58
N ALA A 427 -5.29 -3.94 36.37
CA ALA A 427 -4.69 -4.92 35.47
C ALA A 427 -3.33 -4.42 34.95
N ARG A 428 -2.22 -4.97 35.47
CA ARG A 428 -0.84 -4.69 35.05
C ARG A 428 -0.14 -5.94 34.46
N GLY A 429 -0.92 -6.97 34.11
CA GLY A 429 -0.40 -8.26 33.62
C GLY A 429 -0.05 -9.28 34.70
N GLN A 430 -0.43 -9.04 35.96
CA GLN A 430 -0.23 -9.98 37.07
C GLN A 430 -1.03 -11.28 36.91
N THR A 431 -0.52 -12.35 37.51
CA THR A 431 -1.19 -13.67 37.56
C THR A 431 -2.08 -13.79 38.79
N LEU A 432 -3.32 -14.25 38.59
CA LEU A 432 -4.22 -14.67 39.67
C LEU A 432 -4.24 -16.19 39.74
N LYS A 433 -3.93 -16.75 40.92
CA LYS A 433 -4.01 -18.20 41.13
C LYS A 433 -5.47 -18.62 41.23
N LEU A 434 -5.86 -19.57 40.39
CA LEU A 434 -7.16 -20.23 40.44
C LEU A 434 -6.98 -21.60 41.10
N SER A 435 -8.02 -22.10 41.76
CA SER A 435 -8.02 -23.44 42.35
C SER A 435 -9.22 -24.24 41.87
N GLY A 436 -9.09 -25.57 41.85
CA GLY A 436 -10.17 -26.48 41.47
C GLY A 436 -10.32 -26.71 39.96
N LYS A 437 -11.30 -27.57 39.62
CA LYS A 437 -11.64 -27.92 38.22
C LYS A 437 -12.99 -27.30 37.86
N HIS A 438 -12.97 -26.29 37.00
CA HIS A 438 -14.14 -25.48 36.65
C HIS A 438 -14.35 -25.42 35.13
N LYS A 439 -15.61 -25.26 34.71
CA LYS A 439 -15.98 -25.14 33.28
C LYS A 439 -15.81 -23.74 32.71
N SER A 440 -15.80 -22.72 33.57
CA SER A 440 -15.64 -21.31 33.22
C SER A 440 -15.06 -20.53 34.39
N PHE A 441 -14.41 -19.42 34.08
CA PHE A 441 -14.10 -18.36 35.04
C PHE A 441 -14.82 -17.08 34.59
N TRP A 442 -15.16 -16.23 35.55
CA TRP A 442 -15.88 -15.00 35.30
C TRP A 442 -15.11 -13.83 35.87
N LEU A 443 -15.07 -12.74 35.11
CA LEU A 443 -14.41 -11.51 35.49
C LEU A 443 -15.41 -10.36 35.34
N LEU A 444 -15.49 -9.54 36.37
CA LEU A 444 -16.11 -8.21 36.30
C LEU A 444 -14.98 -7.20 36.19
N GLY A 445 -14.98 -6.41 35.12
CA GLY A 445 -13.93 -5.43 34.86
C GLY A 445 -14.45 -4.27 34.04
N SER A 446 -13.80 -3.12 34.17
CA SER A 446 -14.08 -1.92 33.41
C SER A 446 -12.78 -1.21 33.09
N ALA A 447 -12.78 -0.43 32.01
CA ALA A 447 -11.65 0.39 31.61
C ALA A 447 -11.79 1.82 32.16
N ILE A 448 -10.65 2.49 32.27
CA ILE A 448 -10.54 3.94 32.53
C ILE A 448 -9.82 4.58 31.34
N GLU A 449 -10.06 5.87 31.10
CA GLU A 449 -9.47 6.62 29.97
C GLU A 449 -9.84 6.04 28.60
N GLY A 450 -11.07 5.51 28.48
CA GLY A 450 -11.60 4.96 27.24
C GLY A 450 -11.54 3.44 27.15
N SER A 451 -12.36 2.90 26.23
CA SER A 451 -12.54 1.45 26.09
C SER A 451 -11.23 0.76 25.68
N GLN A 452 -10.87 -0.30 26.38
CA GLN A 452 -9.68 -1.11 26.05
C GLN A 452 -10.09 -2.28 25.16
N ARG A 453 -9.57 -2.32 23.93
CA ARG A 453 -9.87 -3.38 22.95
C ARG A 453 -8.80 -4.46 22.91
N ASP A 454 -9.20 -5.66 22.49
CA ASP A 454 -8.34 -6.79 22.15
C ASP A 454 -7.37 -7.20 23.29
N GLN A 455 -7.80 -7.07 24.55
CA GLN A 455 -6.99 -7.44 25.69
C GLN A 455 -6.90 -8.96 25.81
N VAL A 456 -5.68 -9.49 25.93
CA VAL A 456 -5.43 -10.94 25.98
C VAL A 456 -5.39 -11.42 27.43
N ILE A 457 -6.37 -12.25 27.80
CA ILE A 457 -6.39 -13.01 29.04
C ILE A 457 -5.82 -14.41 28.76
N THR A 458 -4.75 -14.78 29.47
CA THR A 458 -4.16 -16.12 29.35
C THR A 458 -4.54 -16.97 30.55
N VAL A 459 -5.19 -18.10 30.29
CA VAL A 459 -5.48 -19.14 31.30
C VAL A 459 -4.39 -20.20 31.17
N ALA A 460 -3.61 -20.39 32.22
CA ALA A 460 -2.64 -21.47 32.32
C ALA A 460 -3.22 -22.63 33.14
N TYR A 461 -3.06 -23.86 32.65
CA TYR A 461 -3.54 -25.08 33.30
C TYR A 461 -2.39 -25.84 33.97
N GLU A 462 -2.71 -26.67 34.97
CA GLU A 462 -1.72 -27.45 35.72
C GLU A 462 -0.96 -28.47 34.85
N ASP A 463 -1.55 -28.90 33.73
CA ASP A 463 -0.91 -29.79 32.75
C ASP A 463 0.10 -29.07 31.83
N GLY A 464 0.32 -27.76 32.05
CA GLY A 464 1.25 -26.93 31.26
C GLY A 464 0.64 -26.36 29.98
N THR A 465 -0.61 -26.67 29.66
CA THR A 465 -1.30 -26.07 28.52
C THR A 465 -1.81 -24.66 28.83
N THR A 466 -2.16 -23.90 27.79
CA THR A 466 -2.73 -22.55 27.94
C THR A 466 -3.87 -22.28 26.97
N THR A 467 -4.87 -21.53 27.42
CA THR A 467 -5.90 -20.93 26.57
C THR A 467 -5.73 -19.41 26.55
N LYS A 468 -5.80 -18.79 25.37
CA LYS A 468 -5.84 -17.32 25.22
C LYS A 468 -7.25 -16.87 24.88
N ILE A 469 -7.70 -15.80 25.54
CA ILE A 469 -9.02 -15.21 25.36
C ILE A 469 -8.82 -13.72 25.10
N GLU A 470 -9.26 -13.25 23.92
CA GLU A 470 -9.34 -11.82 23.63
C GLU A 470 -10.65 -11.25 24.16
N GLN A 471 -10.58 -10.11 24.86
CA GLN A 471 -11.72 -9.45 25.50
C GLN A 471 -11.62 -7.93 25.36
N ASN A 472 -12.73 -7.30 25.00
CA ASN A 472 -12.90 -5.85 25.06
C ASN A 472 -13.46 -5.47 26.43
N PHE A 473 -12.93 -4.41 27.05
CA PHE A 473 -13.45 -3.83 28.27
C PHE A 473 -13.98 -2.43 27.97
N SER A 474 -15.27 -2.23 28.19
CA SER A 474 -15.90 -0.92 28.04
C SER A 474 -15.36 0.04 29.10
N ASP A 475 -15.23 1.30 28.70
CA ASP A 475 -14.98 2.38 29.64
C ASP A 475 -16.14 2.50 30.63
N TRP A 476 -15.81 2.98 31.81
CA TRP A 476 -16.70 3.00 32.96
C TRP A 476 -17.76 4.10 32.94
N TYR A 477 -17.64 5.13 32.10
CA TYR A 477 -18.59 6.24 32.04
C TYR A 477 -19.05 6.67 30.63
N THR A 478 -18.55 6.05 29.54
CA THR A 478 -18.99 6.34 28.17
C THR A 478 -20.17 5.50 27.68
#